data_AF-A0A2Z5ZQS1-F1
#
_entry.id   AF-A0A2Z5ZQS1-F1
#
_cell.length_a   1.000
_cell.length_b   1.000
_cell.length_c   1.000
_cell.angle_alpha   90.00
_cell.angle_beta   90.00
_cell.angle_gamma   90.00
#
_symmetry.space_group_name_H-M   'P 1'
#
loop_
_entity.id
_entity.type
_entity.pdbx_description
1 polymer ?
#
loop_
_entity_poly.entity_id
_entity_poly.type
_entity_poly.pdbx_seq_one_letter_code
_entity_poly.pdbx_strand_id
1 'polypeptide(L)' 'KGTEKRLTYPWSKGLKVDNILAYYNEIQFKDWVHKDTGAPVLKAQHPEFELWSQGIHARSGVACA' A
#
# COMPACT_ATOMS: atom_id res chain seq x y z
N LYS A 1 13.02 0.58 2.34
CA LYS A 1 13.87 0.96 1.17
C LYS A 1 15.34 1.02 1.58
N GLY A 2 16.27 0.97 0.61
CA GLY A 2 17.70 1.10 0.86
C GLY A 2 18.33 -0.12 1.53
N THR A 3 19.63 -0.01 1.84
CA THR A 3 20.44 -1.05 2.50
C THR A 3 19.85 -1.51 3.83
N GLU A 4 19.22 -0.59 4.57
CA GLU A 4 18.63 -0.85 5.88
C GLU A 4 17.21 -1.46 5.83
N LYS A 5 16.62 -1.66 4.64
CA LYS A 5 15.24 -2.15 4.49
C LYS A 5 14.23 -1.41 5.38
N ARG A 6 14.39 -0.10 5.54
CA ARG A 6 13.54 0.73 6.39
C ARG A 6 12.06 0.62 6.01
N LEU A 7 11.19 0.45 7.01
CA LEU A 7 9.74 0.44 6.86
C LEU A 7 9.28 1.79 6.27
N THR A 8 8.37 1.73 5.30
CA THR A 8 7.87 2.92 4.59
C THR A 8 6.43 2.69 4.18
N TYR A 9 5.52 3.56 4.59
CA TYR A 9 4.15 3.53 4.10
C TYR A 9 4.06 4.13 2.69
N PRO A 10 3.37 3.48 1.74
CA PRO A 10 3.34 3.91 0.33
C PRO A 10 2.31 5.03 0.06
N TRP A 11 2.18 6.00 0.96
CA TRP A 11 1.08 6.98 0.97
C TRP A 11 1.41 8.32 0.29
N SER A 12 2.58 8.47 -0.34
CA SER A 12 3.01 9.77 -0.89
C SER A 12 2.11 10.28 -2.03
N LYS A 13 1.32 9.40 -2.65
CA LYS A 13 0.29 9.75 -3.65
C LYS A 13 -1.13 9.72 -3.10
N GLY A 14 -1.31 9.43 -1.80
CA GLY A 14 -2.59 9.26 -1.11
C GLY A 14 -2.87 7.80 -0.71
N LEU A 15 -4.04 7.57 -0.13
CA LEU A 15 -4.39 6.30 0.57
C LEU A 15 -5.20 5.30 -0.27
N LYS A 16 -5.64 5.70 -1.48
CA LYS A 16 -6.38 4.81 -2.37
C LYS A 16 -5.46 3.75 -2.98
N VAL A 17 -6.02 2.58 -3.30
CA VAL A 17 -5.27 1.49 -3.95
C VAL A 17 -4.58 1.95 -5.23
N ASP A 18 -5.24 2.76 -6.05
CA ASP A 18 -4.67 3.27 -7.31
C ASP A 18 -3.48 4.22 -7.05
N ASN A 19 -3.53 4.99 -5.96
CA ASN A 19 -2.45 5.90 -5.58
C ASN A 19 -1.22 5.12 -5.10
N ILE A 20 -1.46 4.09 -4.29
CA ILE A 20 -0.41 3.17 -3.80
C ILE A 20 0.21 2.40 -4.97
N LEU A 21 -0.60 1.93 -5.91
CA LEU A 21 -0.12 1.29 -7.14
C LEU A 21 0.71 2.25 -7.98
N ALA A 22 0.24 3.48 -8.18
CA ALA A 22 0.99 4.52 -8.89
C ALA A 22 2.32 4.87 -8.21
N TYR A 23 2.41 4.77 -6.89
CA TYR A 23 3.65 4.95 -6.14
C TYR A 23 4.64 3.83 -6.47
N TYR A 24 4.23 2.58 -6.36
CA TYR A 24 5.12 1.44 -6.62
C TYR A 24 5.53 1.33 -8.10
N ASN A 25 4.64 1.69 -9.02
CA ASN A 25 4.95 1.76 -10.45
C ASN A 25 6.00 2.82 -10.76
N GLU A 26 5.93 4.01 -10.16
CA GLU A 26 6.91 5.08 -10.40
C GLU A 26 8.33 4.66 -10.00
N ILE A 27 8.46 4.01 -8.85
CA ILE A 27 9.76 3.57 -8.32
C ILE A 27 10.19 2.20 -8.84
N GLN A 28 9.41 1.58 -9.73
CA GLN A 28 9.64 0.24 -10.29
C GLN A 28 9.92 -0.82 -9.19
N PHE A 29 9.20 -0.74 -8.08
CA PHE A 29 9.40 -1.63 -6.94
C PHE A 29 8.64 -2.95 -7.13
N LYS A 30 9.21 -4.02 -6.59
CA LYS A 30 8.59 -5.35 -6.50
C LYS A 30 9.01 -6.01 -5.19
N ASP A 31 8.09 -6.72 -4.55
CA ASP A 31 8.38 -7.51 -3.36
C ASP A 31 9.07 -8.84 -3.75
N TRP A 32 8.56 -9.51 -4.78
CA TRP A 32 9.20 -10.69 -5.37
C TRP A 32 8.83 -10.86 -6.84
N VAL A 33 9.47 -11.84 -7.49
CA VAL A 33 9.12 -12.31 -8.83
C VAL A 33 8.34 -13.61 -8.69
N HIS A 34 7.10 -13.65 -9.18
CA HIS A 34 6.26 -14.84 -9.12
C HIS A 34 6.95 -16.03 -9.80
N LYS A 35 7.06 -17.18 -9.11
CA LYS A 35 7.88 -18.31 -9.56
C LYS A 35 7.42 -18.90 -10.90
N ASP A 36 6.10 -19.00 -11.10
CA ASP A 36 5.55 -19.70 -12.27
C ASP A 36 5.34 -18.77 -13.48
N THR A 37 5.08 -17.49 -13.23
CA THR A 37 4.67 -16.52 -14.27
C THR A 37 5.76 -15.49 -14.58
N GLY A 38 6.80 -15.39 -13.73
CA GLY A 38 7.83 -14.36 -13.85
C GLY A 38 7.32 -12.93 -13.58
N ALA A 39 6.07 -12.76 -13.14
CA ALA A 39 5.49 -11.44 -12.92
C ALA A 39 6.17 -10.75 -11.72
N PRO A 40 6.50 -9.43 -11.81
CA PRO A 40 6.87 -8.64 -10.64
C PRO A 40 5.63 -8.41 -9.78
N VAL A 41 5.67 -8.82 -8.51
CA VAL A 41 4.50 -8.79 -7.61
C VAL A 41 4.68 -7.79 -6.48
N LEU A 42 3.57 -7.19 -6.06
CA LEU A 42 3.42 -6.39 -4.85
C LEU A 42 2.57 -7.16 -3.84
N LYS A 43 2.92 -7.09 -2.56
CA LYS A 43 2.16 -7.70 -1.47
C LYS A 43 1.51 -6.63 -0.62
N ALA A 44 0.18 -6.66 -0.55
CA ALA A 44 -0.55 -5.91 0.46
C ALA A 44 -0.40 -6.55 1.83
N GLN A 45 -0.24 -5.73 2.87
CA GLN A 45 -0.32 -6.14 4.28
C GLN A 45 -1.34 -5.27 4.99
N HIS A 46 -2.36 -5.92 5.58
CA HIS A 46 -3.31 -5.37 6.56
C HIS A 46 -3.55 -3.84 6.42
N PRO A 47 -4.26 -3.41 5.36
CA PRO A 47 -4.47 -2.00 5.05
C PRO A 47 -5.68 -1.43 5.81
N GLU A 48 -5.81 -1.71 7.12
CA GLU A 48 -7.01 -1.34 7.87
C GLU A 48 -7.20 0.17 7.93
N PHE A 49 -6.13 0.95 8.12
CA PHE A 49 -6.24 2.40 8.20
C PHE A 49 -6.67 3.00 6.84
N GLU A 50 -6.07 2.53 5.75
CA GLU A 50 -6.39 2.96 4.39
C GLU A 50 -7.83 2.61 4.02
N LEU A 51 -8.31 1.41 4.36
CA LEU A 51 -9.68 1.01 4.10
C LEU A 51 -10.70 1.69 5.03
N TRP A 52 -10.41 1.79 6.33
CA TRP A 52 -11.27 2.44 7.31
C TRP A 52 -11.48 3.91 6.98
N SER A 53 -10.41 4.65 6.64
CA SER A 53 -10.48 6.09 6.34
C SER A 53 -11.38 6.43 5.15
N GLN A 54 -11.69 5.44 4.30
CA GLN A 54 -12.58 5.57 3.15
C GLN A 54 -14.03 5.09 3.45
N GLY A 55 -14.27 4.51 4.62
CA GLY A 55 -15.55 3.96 5.06
C GLY A 55 -16.53 5.01 5.60
N ILE A 56 -17.80 4.59 5.79
CA ILE A 56 -18.84 5.48 6.35
C ILE A 56 -18.58 5.81 7.82
N HIS A 57 -18.07 4.86 8.61
CA HIS A 57 -17.74 5.07 10.02
C HIS A 57 -16.75 6.22 10.21
N ALA A 58 -15.64 6.22 9.44
CA ALA A 58 -14.68 7.31 9.46
C ALA A 58 -15.30 8.65 9.04
N ARG A 59 -16.13 8.67 7.98
CA ARG A 59 -16.88 9.88 7.55
C ARG A 59 -17.85 10.39 8.60
N SER A 60 -18.39 9.51 9.43
CA SER A 60 -19.28 9.83 10.55
C SER A 60 -18.52 10.16 11.84
N GLY A 61 -17.19 10.23 11.82
CA GLY A 61 -16.37 10.57 12.98
C GLY A 61 -16.15 9.43 13.98
N VAL A 62 -16.55 8.20 13.64
CA VAL A 62 -16.33 7.02 14.48
C VAL A 62 -14.87 6.59 14.37
N ALA A 63 -14.15 6.67 15.49
CA ALA A 63 -12.76 6.30 15.61
C ALA A 63 -12.57 4.79 15.80
N CYS A 64 -11.32 4.34 15.84
CA CYS A 64 -10.97 2.93 16.05
C CYS A 64 -11.19 2.42 17.49
N ALA A 65 -11.25 3.33 18.47
CA ALA A 65 -11.27 3.03 19.91
C ALA A 65 -12.69 2.96 20.48
#